data_AF-A0A955XCF2-F1
#
_entry.id   AF-A0A955XCF2-F1
#
_cell.length_a   1.000
_cell.length_b   1.000
_cell.length_c   1.000
_cell.angle_alpha   90.00
_cell.angle_beta   90.00
_cell.angle_gamma   90.00
#
_symmetry.space_group_name_H-M   'P 1'
#
loop_
_entity.id
_entity.type
_entity.pdbx_description
1 polymer ?
#
loop_
_entity_poly.entity_id
_entity_poly.type
_entity_poly.pdbx_seq_one_letter_code
_entity_poly.pdbx_strand_id
1 'polypeptide(L)'
;MHAPSDTASPPGQKCSECGTENVPSARFCKQCGAAQKPPATCPDCATELPADARFCSSCGLKLLGPRPAPPPPSEAPTIEVAAPEPSIPPVEDDAHRQALAAEAAALPSVRRPTSSVGSNVLMFVAI
;
A
#
# COMPACT_ATOMS: atom_id res chain seq x y z
N MET A 1 -4.14 44.82 2.11
CA MET A 1 -5.46 44.61 1.47
C MET A 1 -5.54 43.18 0.96
N HIS A 2 -6.03 42.25 1.78
CA HIS A 2 -6.37 40.89 1.36
C HIS A 2 -7.89 40.86 1.13
N ALA A 3 -8.32 40.48 -0.07
CA ALA A 3 -9.72 40.34 -0.43
C ALA A 3 -10.36 39.16 0.33
N PRO A 4 -11.64 39.23 0.74
CA PRO A 4 -12.34 38.07 1.27
C PRO A 4 -12.57 37.07 0.13
N SER A 5 -11.91 35.92 0.24
CA SER A 5 -12.18 34.76 -0.61
C SER A 5 -13.50 34.12 -0.20
N ASP A 6 -14.62 34.73 -0.59
CA ASP A 6 -15.96 34.11 -0.52
C ASP A 6 -16.05 32.98 -1.56
N THR A 7 -15.32 31.91 -1.30
CA THR A 7 -15.50 30.64 -2.00
C THR A 7 -16.67 29.95 -1.31
N ALA A 8 -17.89 30.34 -1.69
CA ALA A 8 -19.09 29.67 -1.23
C ALA A 8 -19.00 28.19 -1.61
N SER A 9 -18.74 27.34 -0.62
CA SER A 9 -18.68 25.89 -0.81
C SER A 9 -20.04 25.41 -1.32
N PRO A 10 -20.10 24.55 -2.35
CA PRO A 10 -21.37 24.05 -2.85
C PRO A 10 -22.18 23.40 -1.72
N PRO A 11 -23.53 23.54 -1.73
CA PRO A 11 -24.36 23.03 -0.65
C PRO A 11 -24.13 21.54 -0.44
N GLY A 12 -24.07 21.15 0.83
CA GLY A 12 -23.89 19.75 1.23
C GLY A 12 -25.01 18.85 0.70
N GLN A 13 -24.69 17.57 0.51
CA GLN A 13 -25.64 16.56 0.07
C GLN A 13 -26.07 15.67 1.24
N LYS A 14 -27.38 15.49 1.42
CA LYS A 14 -27.91 14.59 2.44
C LYS A 14 -27.78 13.14 1.99
N CYS A 15 -27.29 12.30 2.90
CA CYS A 15 -27.25 10.86 2.69
C CYS A 15 -28.68 10.33 2.51
N SER A 16 -28.91 9.58 1.45
CA SER A 16 -30.21 8.94 1.19
C SER A 16 -30.53 7.80 2.17
N GLU A 17 -29.53 7.24 2.85
CA GLU A 17 -29.70 6.12 3.78
C GLU A 17 -29.92 6.57 5.23
N CYS A 18 -29.25 7.62 5.69
CA CYS A 18 -29.31 8.07 7.09
C CYS A 18 -29.58 9.56 7.30
N GLY A 19 -29.79 10.34 6.23
CA GLY A 19 -30.10 11.77 6.28
C GLY A 19 -28.94 12.70 6.67
N THR A 20 -27.78 12.16 7.04
CA THR A 20 -26.58 12.94 7.40
C THR A 20 -26.12 13.83 6.26
N GLU A 21 -25.77 15.08 6.56
CA GLU A 21 -25.17 16.00 5.60
C GLU A 21 -23.70 15.69 5.34
N ASN A 22 -23.34 15.53 4.07
CA ASN A 22 -21.98 15.27 3.58
C ASN A 22 -21.53 16.37 2.62
N VAL A 23 -20.22 16.50 2.42
CA VAL A 23 -19.68 17.38 1.37
C VAL A 23 -20.12 16.89 -0.02
N PRO A 24 -20.29 17.77 -1.01
CA PRO A 24 -20.78 17.40 -2.35
C PRO A 24 -19.85 16.44 -3.12
N SER A 25 -18.58 16.40 -2.73
CA SER A 25 -17.58 15.48 -3.29
C SER A 25 -17.45 14.18 -2.49
N ALA A 26 -18.28 13.95 -1.47
CA ALA A 26 -18.19 12.74 -0.64
C ALA A 26 -18.51 11.50 -1.47
N ARG A 27 -17.61 10.52 -1.47
CA ARG A 27 -17.84 9.21 -2.10
C ARG A 27 -18.64 8.26 -1.21
N PHE A 28 -18.49 8.39 0.10
CA PHE A 28 -19.18 7.62 1.13
C PHE A 28 -19.75 8.55 2.21
N CYS A 29 -20.84 8.14 2.86
CA CYS A 29 -21.40 8.90 3.97
C CYS A 29 -20.49 8.81 5.20
N LYS A 30 -20.19 9.95 5.81
CA LYS A 30 -19.35 10.06 7.01
C LYS A 30 -19.94 9.45 8.29
N GLN A 31 -21.20 9.01 8.25
CA GLN A 31 -21.89 8.40 9.39
C GLN A 31 -22.22 6.93 9.11
N CYS A 32 -22.95 6.61 8.04
CA CYS A 32 -23.37 5.23 7.78
C CYS A 32 -22.48 4.46 6.79
N GLY A 33 -21.50 5.11 6.15
CA GLY A 33 -20.61 4.48 5.16
C GLY A 33 -21.26 4.14 3.81
N ALA A 34 -22.54 4.46 3.60
CA ALA A 34 -23.24 4.25 2.33
C ALA A 34 -22.55 5.01 1.18
N ALA A 35 -22.41 4.37 0.02
CA ALA A 35 -21.86 5.00 -1.17
C ALA A 35 -22.79 6.12 -1.67
N GLN A 36 -22.22 7.30 -1.91
CA GLN A 36 -22.95 8.49 -2.36
C GLN A 36 -22.70 8.81 -3.84
N LYS A 37 -21.60 8.28 -4.42
CA LYS A 37 -21.24 8.48 -5.83
C LYS A 37 -20.71 7.17 -6.44
N PRO A 38 -21.15 6.79 -7.64
CA PRO A 38 -20.63 5.59 -8.30
C PRO A 38 -19.17 5.79 -8.71
N PRO A 39 -18.39 4.70 -8.85
CA PRO A 39 -17.10 4.76 -9.53
C PRO A 39 -17.30 5.06 -11.02
N ALA A 40 -16.25 5.55 -11.70
CA ALA A 40 -16.27 5.77 -13.14
C ALA A 40 -16.40 4.47 -13.94
N THR A 41 -16.03 3.34 -13.32
CA THR A 41 -16.00 2.02 -13.94
C THR A 41 -16.54 0.99 -12.96
N CYS A 42 -17.33 0.04 -13.45
CA CYS A 42 -17.87 -1.04 -12.65
C CYS A 42 -16.74 -1.93 -12.10
N PRO A 43 -16.65 -2.18 -10.79
CA PRO A 43 -15.60 -3.00 -10.22
C PRO A 43 -15.74 -4.50 -10.54
N ASP A 44 -16.91 -4.93 -11.02
CA ASP A 44 -17.22 -6.34 -11.29
C ASP A 44 -17.03 -6.69 -12.78
N CYS A 45 -17.46 -5.83 -13.70
CA CYS A 45 -17.42 -6.11 -15.14
C CYS A 45 -16.65 -5.07 -15.97
N ALA A 46 -16.00 -4.09 -15.33
CA ALA A 46 -15.23 -3.03 -15.99
C ALA A 46 -16.00 -2.12 -16.97
N THR A 47 -17.33 -2.15 -17.00
CA THR A 47 -18.14 -1.23 -17.84
C THR A 47 -18.06 0.20 -17.32
N GLU A 48 -17.95 1.18 -18.22
CA GLU A 48 -18.00 2.61 -17.87
C GLU A 48 -19.37 3.02 -17.33
N LEU A 49 -19.38 3.85 -16.28
CA LEU A 49 -20.59 4.22 -15.55
C LEU A 49 -20.82 5.73 -15.60
N PRO A 50 -22.07 6.19 -15.83
CA PRO A 50 -22.41 7.60 -15.69
C PRO A 50 -22.33 8.05 -14.23
N ALA A 51 -22.17 9.36 -14.02
CA ALA A 51 -21.94 9.97 -12.70
C ALA A 51 -23.08 9.75 -11.68
N ASP A 52 -24.27 9.41 -12.18
CA ASP A 52 -25.52 9.20 -11.45
C ASP A 52 -25.98 7.73 -11.46
N ALA A 53 -25.16 6.80 -11.97
CA ALA A 53 -25.48 5.36 -12.01
C ALA A 53 -25.76 4.79 -10.61
N ARG A 54 -26.98 4.26 -10.41
CA ARG A 54 -27.33 3.50 -9.19
C ARG A 54 -27.00 2.01 -9.30
N PHE A 55 -27.02 1.49 -10.52
CA PHE A 55 -26.73 0.10 -10.88
C PHE A 55 -25.86 0.07 -12.14
N CYS A 56 -25.06 -0.98 -12.32
CA CYS A 56 -24.36 -1.21 -13.57
C CYS A 56 -25.35 -1.66 -14.65
N SER A 57 -25.35 -0.99 -15.80
CA SER A 57 -26.19 -1.33 -16.96
C SER A 57 -25.79 -2.62 -17.65
N SER A 58 -24.58 -3.13 -17.40
CA SER A 58 -24.03 -4.34 -18.01
C SER A 58 -24.22 -5.57 -17.13
N CYS A 59 -23.76 -5.54 -15.87
CA CYS A 59 -23.83 -6.70 -14.96
C CYS A 59 -24.91 -6.60 -13.87
N GLY A 60 -25.56 -5.46 -13.70
CA GLY A 60 -26.61 -5.28 -12.68
C GLY A 60 -26.11 -5.02 -11.25
N LEU A 61 -24.79 -4.96 -11.01
CA LEU A 61 -24.24 -4.66 -9.68
C LEU A 61 -24.78 -3.32 -9.15
N LYS A 62 -25.25 -3.30 -7.90
CA LYS A 62 -25.69 -2.08 -7.21
C LYS A 62 -24.49 -1.26 -6.76
N LEU A 63 -24.42 0.00 -7.18
CA LEU A 63 -23.27 0.90 -6.98
C LEU A 63 -23.49 1.92 -5.87
N LEU A 64 -24.75 2.23 -5.58
CA LEU A 64 -25.17 3.19 -4.57
C LEU A 64 -26.10 2.56 -3.53
N GLY A 65 -26.04 3.04 -2.30
CA GLY A 65 -26.88 2.58 -1.18
C GLY A 65 -26.08 2.12 0.03
N PRO A 66 -26.71 1.38 0.96
CA PRO A 66 -26.03 0.87 2.15
C PRO A 66 -24.81 0.07 1.70
N ARG A 67 -23.68 0.29 2.37
CA ARG A 67 -22.60 -0.68 2.26
C ARG A 67 -23.20 -2.03 2.68
N PRO A 68 -23.06 -3.10 1.87
CA PRO A 68 -23.34 -4.44 2.38
C PRO A 68 -22.63 -4.51 3.73
N ALA A 69 -23.37 -4.85 4.79
CA ALA A 69 -22.73 -5.03 6.08
C ALA A 69 -21.49 -5.88 5.82
N PRO A 70 -20.29 -5.49 6.33
CA PRO A 70 -19.20 -6.44 6.31
C PRO A 70 -19.79 -7.76 6.80
N PRO A 71 -19.46 -8.90 6.16
CA PRO A 71 -19.96 -10.18 6.66
C PRO A 71 -19.78 -10.14 8.18
N PRO A 72 -20.75 -10.66 8.97
CA PRO A 72 -20.49 -10.81 10.40
C PRO A 72 -19.09 -11.40 10.53
N PRO A 73 -18.31 -11.10 11.58
CA PRO A 73 -17.08 -11.82 11.82
C PRO A 73 -17.47 -13.30 11.97
N SER A 74 -17.61 -13.97 10.82
CA SER A 74 -17.58 -15.39 10.60
C SER A 74 -16.26 -15.68 11.22
N GLU A 75 -16.32 -16.27 12.43
CA GLU A 75 -15.20 -16.54 13.32
C GLU A 75 -13.93 -16.36 12.54
N ALA A 76 -13.28 -15.20 12.71
CA ALA A 76 -11.92 -15.02 12.19
C ALA A 76 -11.28 -16.36 12.49
N PRO A 77 -10.79 -17.12 11.49
CA PRO A 77 -10.25 -18.43 11.78
C PRO A 77 -9.28 -18.15 12.91
N THR A 78 -9.61 -18.66 14.09
CA THR A 78 -8.66 -18.79 15.16
C THR A 78 -7.71 -19.74 14.48
N ILE A 79 -6.74 -19.18 13.75
CA ILE A 79 -5.39 -19.65 13.84
C ILE A 79 -5.17 -19.54 15.34
N GLU A 80 -5.62 -20.56 16.09
CA GLU A 80 -4.82 -21.12 17.13
C GLU A 80 -3.49 -21.29 16.43
N VAL A 81 -2.69 -20.25 16.54
CA VAL A 81 -1.29 -20.41 16.81
C VAL A 81 -1.32 -21.19 18.14
N ALA A 82 -1.63 -22.49 18.07
CA ALA A 82 -0.85 -23.46 18.77
C ALA A 82 0.54 -22.98 18.44
N ALA A 83 1.14 -22.28 19.41
CA ALA A 83 2.54 -21.97 19.32
C ALA A 83 3.16 -23.32 18.94
N PRO A 84 3.80 -23.47 17.76
CA PRO A 84 5.08 -24.10 17.91
C PRO A 84 5.74 -23.18 18.95
N GLU A 85 5.88 -23.66 20.19
CA GLU A 85 7.01 -23.16 20.96
C GLU A 85 8.15 -23.16 19.94
N PRO A 86 8.73 -22.00 19.59
CA PRO A 86 9.94 -22.05 18.80
C PRO A 86 10.90 -22.80 19.71
N SER A 87 11.07 -24.11 19.46
CA SER A 87 12.20 -24.89 19.94
C SER A 87 13.44 -24.43 19.19
N ILE A 88 13.65 -23.11 19.16
CA ILE A 88 14.95 -22.51 18.98
C ILE A 88 15.53 -22.61 20.39
N PRO A 89 16.40 -23.58 20.69
CA PRO A 89 17.11 -23.55 21.95
C PRO A 89 17.78 -22.18 22.08
N PRO A 90 17.95 -21.61 23.29
CA PRO A 90 18.82 -20.47 23.47
C PRO A 90 20.16 -20.84 22.84
N VAL A 91 20.46 -20.24 21.69
CA VAL A 91 21.76 -20.40 21.06
C VAL A 91 22.73 -19.62 21.94
N GLU A 92 23.29 -20.32 22.93
CA GLU A 92 24.43 -19.86 23.68
C GLU A 92 25.54 -19.50 22.67
N ASP A 93 25.83 -18.20 22.63
CA ASP A 93 26.66 -17.45 21.68
C ASP A 93 28.16 -17.82 21.70
N ASP A 94 28.54 -19.07 22.01
CA ASP A 94 29.96 -19.45 22.09
C ASP A 94 30.41 -20.34 20.92
N ALA A 95 29.58 -21.28 20.45
CA ALA A 95 29.99 -22.23 19.41
C ALA A 95 30.08 -21.61 17.99
N HIS A 96 29.17 -20.69 17.65
CA HIS A 96 29.14 -20.09 16.31
C HIS A 96 30.30 -19.11 16.09
N ARG A 97 30.79 -18.47 17.17
CA ARG A 97 31.95 -17.59 17.14
C ARG A 97 33.27 -18.35 17.02
N GLN A 98 33.37 -19.54 17.63
CA GLN A 98 34.55 -20.39 17.53
C GLN A 98 34.74 -20.98 16.12
N ALA A 99 33.65 -21.26 15.39
CA ALA A 99 33.72 -21.77 14.02
C ALA A 99 34.32 -20.76 13.02
N LEU A 100 34.07 -19.45 13.20
CA LEU A 100 34.61 -18.39 12.33
C LEU A 100 36.10 -18.07 12.58
N ALA A 101 36.70 -18.55 13.67
CA ALA A 101 38.11 -18.30 13.99
C ALA A 101 39.10 -19.32 13.38
N ALA A 102 38.62 -20.49 12.95
CA ALA A 102 39.47 -21.55 12.40
C ALA A 102 39.75 -21.41 10.89
N GLU A 103 38.90 -20.70 10.13
CA GLU A 103 39.04 -20.56 8.67
C GLU A 103 39.92 -19.37 8.24
N ALA A 104 40.45 -18.59 9.19
CA ALA A 104 41.37 -17.48 8.91
C ALA A 104 42.84 -17.93 8.66
N ALA A 105 43.16 -19.22 8.77
CA ALA A 105 44.52 -19.73 8.62
C ALA A 105 44.86 -20.29 7.22
N ALA A 106 43.91 -20.30 6.26
CA ALA A 106 44.07 -21.01 4.99
C ALA A 106 43.81 -20.19 3.71
N LEU A 107 43.69 -18.85 3.78
CA LEU A 107 43.65 -18.05 2.55
C LEU A 107 45.06 -17.71 2.06
N PRO A 108 45.42 -18.03 0.80
CA PRO A 108 46.67 -17.58 0.21
C PRO A 108 46.70 -16.05 0.14
N SER A 109 47.88 -15.48 0.41
CA SER A 109 48.16 -14.03 0.36
C SER A 109 47.89 -13.48 -1.05
N VAL A 110 46.64 -13.11 -1.33
CA VAL A 110 46.29 -12.36 -2.52
C VAL A 110 46.82 -10.95 -2.33
N ARG A 111 47.92 -10.63 -3.01
CA ARG A 111 48.55 -9.31 -3.01
C ARG A 111 47.49 -8.25 -3.34
N ARG A 112 47.32 -7.28 -2.44
CA ARG A 112 46.52 -6.08 -2.73
C ARG A 112 47.11 -5.39 -3.97
N PRO A 113 46.32 -5.06 -5.00
CA PRO A 113 46.79 -4.17 -6.05
C PRO A 113 47.05 -2.80 -5.42
N THR A 114 48.32 -2.37 -5.43
CA THR A 114 48.68 -1.00 -5.11
C THR A 114 47.99 -0.10 -6.12
N SER A 115 47.28 0.92 -5.64
CA SER A 115 46.66 1.94 -6.48
C SER A 115 47.73 2.66 -7.30
N SER A 116 47.96 2.19 -8.52
CA SER A 116 48.72 2.91 -9.54
C SER A 116 47.73 3.85 -10.23
N VAL A 117 47.56 5.05 -9.67
CA VAL A 117 47.05 6.20 -10.43
C VAL A 117 48.20 6.64 -11.34
N GLY A 118 48.45 5.84 -12.37
CA GLY A 118 49.30 6.21 -13.51
C GLY A 118 48.44 6.97 -14.50
N SER A 119 48.36 8.28 -14.30
CA SER A 119 47.76 9.22 -15.24
C SER A 119 48.54 9.14 -16.56
N ASN A 120 47.97 8.49 -17.58
CA ASN A 120 48.48 8.54 -18.95
C ASN A 120 47.32 8.97 -19.85
N VAL A 121 47.16 10.28 -19.97
CA VAL A 121 46.36 10.93 -21.00
C VAL A 121 47.00 10.60 -22.34
N LEU A 122 46.30 9.76 -23.10
CA LEU A 122 46.62 9.39 -24.46
C LEU A 122 46.70 10.61 -25.37
N MET A 123 47.76 10.61 -26.17
CA MET A 123 47.95 11.30 -27.44
C MET A 123 46.63 11.52 -28.20
N PHE A 124 46.31 12.79 -28.45
CA PHE A 124 45.44 13.22 -29.54
C PHE A 124 46.27 14.06 -30.51
N VAL A 125 46.49 13.50 -31.71
CA VAL A 125 46.40 14.12 -33.05
C VAL A 125 46.90 15.58 -33.19
N ALA A 126 47.94 15.79 -33.99
CA ALA A 126 47.88 16.62 -35.20
C ALA A 126 49.26 16.77 -35.90
N ILE A 127 49.17 16.79 -37.24
CA ILE A 127 50.15 17.21 -38.28
C ILE A 127 51.11 16.13 -38.79
#